data_AF-A0A3Q1FB26-F1
#
_entry.id   AF-A0A3Q1FB26-F1
#
_cell.length_a   1.000
_cell.length_b   1.000
_cell.length_c   1.000
_cell.angle_alpha   90.00
_cell.angle_beta   90.00
_cell.angle_gamma   90.00
#
_symmetry.space_group_name_H-M   'P 1'
#
loop_
_entity.id
_entity.type
_entity.pdbx_description
1 polymer ?
#
loop_
_entity_poly.entity_id
_entity_poly.type
_entity_poly.pdbx_seq_one_letter_code
_entity_poly.pdbx_strand_id
1 'polypeptide(L)'
;MLPECTMTHRRVVLIIDFAVKSYLLCAQPDISFLSNAGNLPSPASATAGRHSWTLSFCRKSSGERASMDLSDMRKKYKGDKECFEESQLVSLDPIKQFGNWFDEATKCPEVGEANAMCIATATKEGRPSARMVLLKGYSNEGFRFFTNYESRKGSELETNPHACLVFYWEPLNRQIRIEGSVERIPYQSSCDYFHSRPKSSQIGAVVSRQSTPVPNRDYLRQKNSELEEKYKDTEVPMPDYWGGYIVKPSLIEFWQGQTNRLHDRIVFTKLKDGESELGEFQHPAEGGWVYQRLSP
;
A
#
# COMPACT_ATOMS: atom_id res chain seq x y z
N MET A 1 26.98 -31.69 35.05
CA MET A 1 25.88 -32.26 34.24
C MET A 1 24.96 -31.13 33.84
N LEU A 2 25.17 -30.63 32.62
CA LEU A 2 24.33 -29.67 31.90
C LEU A 2 24.09 -30.35 30.54
N PRO A 3 22.87 -30.39 29.98
CA PRO A 3 22.70 -30.96 28.66
C PRO A 3 23.01 -29.91 27.60
N GLU A 4 23.93 -30.28 26.71
CA GLU A 4 24.14 -29.69 25.40
C GLU A 4 22.87 -29.84 24.56
N CYS A 5 22.47 -28.79 23.86
CA CYS A 5 21.50 -28.88 22.77
C CYS A 5 22.10 -28.21 21.52
N THR A 6 22.75 -29.04 20.70
CA THR A 6 23.16 -28.74 19.34
C THR A 6 21.99 -28.99 18.39
N MET A 7 21.49 -27.98 17.68
CA MET A 7 20.70 -28.16 16.45
C MET A 7 21.00 -27.04 15.43
N THR A 8 21.89 -27.38 14.49
CA THR A 8 21.79 -27.17 13.03
C THR A 8 21.45 -25.79 12.48
N HIS A 9 22.49 -25.07 12.07
CA HIS A 9 22.51 -24.16 10.92
C HIS A 9 22.25 -24.93 9.61
N ARG A 10 21.31 -24.47 8.78
CA ARG A 10 21.42 -24.33 7.30
C ARG A 10 20.07 -23.98 6.64
N ARG A 11 20.16 -23.13 5.61
CA ARG A 11 19.18 -22.76 4.57
C ARG A 11 18.29 -21.54 4.83
N VAL A 12 18.86 -20.35 4.60
CA VAL A 12 18.13 -19.21 4.02
C VAL A 12 19.00 -18.58 2.94
N VAL A 13 18.97 -19.16 1.74
CA VAL A 13 19.43 -18.54 0.48
C VAL A 13 18.51 -19.06 -0.63
N LEU A 14 18.14 -18.17 -1.56
CA LEU A 14 17.33 -18.37 -2.77
C LEU A 14 15.81 -18.23 -2.64
N ILE A 15 15.31 -16.99 -2.64
CA ILE A 15 14.06 -16.63 -3.37
C ILE A 15 14.17 -15.18 -3.87
N ILE A 16 14.94 -14.91 -4.93
CA ILE A 16 14.70 -13.79 -5.85
C ILE A 16 15.27 -14.19 -7.22
N ASP A 17 14.55 -15.03 -7.98
CA ASP A 17 14.79 -15.14 -9.44
C ASP A 17 13.70 -15.94 -10.19
N PHE A 18 12.42 -15.56 -10.02
CA PHE A 18 11.33 -16.13 -10.81
C PHE A 18 10.38 -15.05 -11.32
N ALA A 19 10.85 -14.24 -12.27
CA ALA A 19 9.98 -13.32 -13.01
C ALA A 19 10.51 -12.94 -14.39
N VAL A 20 11.07 -13.87 -15.18
CA VAL A 20 11.14 -13.73 -16.66
C VAL A 20 11.15 -15.13 -17.28
N LYS A 21 9.96 -15.58 -17.69
CA LYS A 21 9.73 -16.52 -18.81
C LYS A 21 8.23 -16.79 -18.89
N SER A 22 7.55 -15.98 -19.69
CA SER A 22 6.35 -16.32 -20.48
C SER A 22 5.83 -15.02 -21.05
N TYR A 23 5.81 -14.90 -22.37
CA TYR A 23 5.01 -14.02 -23.24
C TYR A 23 5.84 -13.65 -24.47
N LEU A 24 5.94 -14.63 -25.36
CA LEU A 24 6.24 -14.50 -26.77
C LEU A 24 5.10 -15.26 -27.45
N LEU A 25 4.26 -14.54 -28.20
CA LEU A 25 3.40 -14.99 -29.32
C LEU A 25 2.21 -14.02 -29.46
N CYS A 26 2.38 -12.95 -30.22
CA CYS A 26 1.63 -12.70 -31.45
C CYS A 26 2.04 -11.35 -32.05
N ALA A 27 2.48 -11.38 -33.30
CA ALA A 27 2.84 -10.22 -34.09
C ALA A 27 1.73 -9.91 -35.11
N GLN A 28 1.25 -8.65 -35.11
CA GLN A 28 0.90 -7.77 -36.25
C GLN A 28 -0.23 -8.22 -37.23
N PRO A 29 -0.84 -7.35 -38.08
CA PRO A 29 -0.45 -5.97 -38.44
C PRO A 29 -1.58 -4.89 -38.51
N ASP A 30 -1.12 -3.68 -38.83
CA ASP A 30 -1.77 -2.42 -39.22
C ASP A 30 -3.05 -2.49 -40.08
N ILE A 31 -4.01 -1.58 -39.82
CA ILE A 31 -4.84 -0.93 -40.86
C ILE A 31 -5.14 0.52 -40.44
N SER A 32 -4.83 1.45 -41.36
CA SER A 32 -5.07 2.89 -41.27
C SER A 32 -6.27 3.34 -42.12
N PHE A 33 -6.97 4.38 -41.65
CA PHE A 33 -7.88 5.31 -42.34
C PHE A 33 -9.13 4.75 -43.07
N LEU A 34 -10.30 5.27 -42.70
CA LEU A 34 -11.21 5.99 -43.61
C LEU A 34 -12.26 6.79 -42.83
N SER A 35 -12.35 8.07 -43.16
CA SER A 35 -13.35 9.04 -42.75
C SER A 35 -14.72 8.72 -43.34
N ASN A 36 -15.80 8.95 -42.59
CA ASN A 36 -17.03 9.46 -43.21
C ASN A 36 -17.89 10.26 -42.24
N ALA A 37 -18.20 11.47 -42.66
CA ALA A 37 -19.11 12.41 -42.04
C ALA A 37 -20.57 12.03 -42.34
N GLY A 38 -21.47 12.31 -41.40
CA GLY A 38 -22.89 12.03 -41.57
C GLY A 38 -23.78 12.71 -40.52
N ASN A 39 -24.08 13.99 -40.80
CA ASN A 39 -25.30 14.76 -40.49
C ASN A 39 -26.02 14.64 -39.14
N LEU A 40 -26.00 15.77 -38.42
CA LEU A 40 -26.96 16.19 -37.40
C LEU A 40 -28.30 16.64 -38.03
N PRO A 41 -29.39 16.52 -37.26
CA PRO A 41 -30.35 17.63 -37.18
C PRO A 41 -30.66 18.05 -35.75
N SER A 42 -31.01 19.34 -35.60
CA SER A 42 -31.60 20.01 -34.43
C SER A 42 -32.81 20.82 -34.92
N PRO A 43 -33.61 21.48 -34.05
CA PRO A 43 -34.18 21.06 -32.77
C PRO A 43 -35.72 21.28 -32.76
N ALA A 44 -36.47 20.74 -31.79
CA ALA A 44 -37.87 21.14 -31.58
C ALA A 44 -38.32 21.14 -30.11
N SER A 45 -38.83 22.33 -29.71
CA SER A 45 -39.78 22.68 -28.65
C SER A 45 -39.63 22.10 -27.23
N ALA A 46 -39.17 22.96 -26.33
CA ALA A 46 -39.35 22.85 -24.89
C ALA A 46 -40.80 23.16 -24.47
N THR A 47 -41.41 22.27 -23.69
CA THR A 47 -42.58 22.58 -22.86
C THR A 47 -42.29 22.11 -21.44
N ALA A 48 -42.59 22.98 -20.47
CA ALA A 48 -42.33 22.79 -19.06
C ALA A 48 -43.27 21.73 -18.46
N GLY A 49 -42.70 20.72 -17.80
CA GLY A 49 -43.43 19.65 -17.12
C GLY A 49 -42.78 19.31 -15.78
N ARG A 50 -43.60 19.29 -14.73
CA ARG A 50 -43.25 19.08 -13.32
C ARG A 50 -42.44 17.79 -13.11
N HIS A 51 -41.32 17.85 -12.40
CA HIS A 51 -40.56 16.66 -11.99
C HIS A 51 -41.24 15.98 -10.80
N SER A 52 -42.04 14.95 -11.11
CA SER A 52 -42.36 13.86 -10.20
C SER A 52 -41.16 12.92 -10.13
N TRP A 53 -40.59 12.70 -8.94
CA TRP A 53 -39.54 11.70 -8.74
C TRP A 53 -40.18 10.31 -8.76
N THR A 54 -40.30 9.72 -9.95
CA THR A 54 -40.62 8.31 -10.09
C THR A 54 -39.39 7.48 -9.71
N LEU A 55 -39.59 6.51 -8.79
CA LEU A 55 -38.63 5.47 -8.45
C LEU A 55 -38.32 4.66 -9.71
N SER A 56 -37.26 5.05 -10.43
CA SER A 56 -36.74 4.29 -11.55
C SER A 56 -35.98 3.09 -11.00
N PHE A 57 -36.63 1.92 -11.04
CA PHE A 57 -35.95 0.65 -10.80
C PHE A 57 -34.84 0.49 -11.84
N CYS A 58 -33.59 0.46 -11.37
CA CYS A 58 -32.43 0.27 -12.21
C CYS A 58 -32.51 -1.12 -12.86
N ARG A 59 -32.83 -1.17 -14.16
CA ARG A 59 -32.88 -2.41 -14.94
C ARG A 59 -31.51 -2.62 -15.60
N LYS A 60 -30.94 -3.82 -15.46
CA LYS A 60 -29.63 -4.17 -16.03
C LYS A 60 -29.71 -4.03 -17.56
N SER A 61 -28.97 -3.06 -18.11
CA SER A 61 -28.82 -2.88 -19.56
C SER A 61 -27.84 -3.92 -20.08
N SER A 62 -28.32 -4.87 -20.88
CA SER A 62 -27.48 -5.81 -21.63
C SER A 62 -27.14 -5.19 -22.98
N GLY A 63 -26.09 -4.36 -23.00
CA GLY A 63 -25.45 -3.91 -24.23
C GLY A 63 -24.09 -4.58 -24.38
N GLU A 64 -23.89 -5.30 -25.48
CA GLU A 64 -22.59 -5.85 -25.84
C GLU A 64 -21.55 -4.72 -25.93
N ARG A 65 -20.63 -4.76 -24.99
CA ARG A 65 -19.35 -4.05 -24.99
C ARG A 65 -18.33 -5.07 -24.52
N ALA A 66 -17.05 -4.89 -24.82
CA ALA A 66 -15.96 -5.68 -24.23
C ALA A 66 -15.84 -5.39 -22.71
N SER A 67 -16.91 -5.58 -21.95
CA SER A 67 -17.00 -5.41 -20.52
C SER A 67 -17.07 -6.80 -19.90
N MET A 68 -15.97 -7.23 -19.31
CA MET A 68 -15.96 -8.40 -18.45
C MET A 68 -16.73 -8.04 -17.16
N ASP A 69 -17.85 -8.70 -16.89
CA ASP A 69 -18.58 -8.56 -15.63
C ASP A 69 -17.84 -9.36 -14.54
N LEU A 70 -17.28 -8.65 -13.55
CA LEU A 70 -16.51 -9.24 -12.44
C LEU A 70 -17.35 -9.34 -11.15
N SER A 71 -18.65 -9.07 -11.21
CA SER A 71 -19.52 -8.95 -10.02
C SER A 71 -19.55 -10.23 -9.17
N ASP A 72 -19.39 -11.39 -9.80
CA ASP A 72 -19.48 -12.71 -9.16
C ASP A 72 -18.15 -13.24 -8.60
N MET A 73 -17.05 -12.49 -8.74
CA MET A 73 -15.73 -12.90 -8.22
C MET A 73 -15.59 -12.76 -6.70
N ARG A 74 -16.61 -12.21 -6.02
CA ARG A 74 -16.54 -11.95 -4.57
C ARG A 74 -16.62 -13.26 -3.78
N LYS A 75 -15.56 -13.53 -3.02
CA LYS A 75 -15.53 -14.61 -2.03
C LYS A 75 -16.42 -14.28 -0.82
N LYS A 76 -16.91 -15.33 -0.15
CA LYS A 76 -17.56 -15.19 1.17
C LYS A 76 -16.51 -14.91 2.24
N TYR A 77 -16.88 -14.09 3.22
CA TYR A 77 -16.03 -13.65 4.33
C TYR A 77 -16.38 -14.44 5.60
N LYS A 78 -15.97 -13.93 6.77
CA LYS A 78 -16.47 -14.37 8.08
C LYS A 78 -17.96 -14.03 8.27
N GLY A 79 -18.65 -14.72 9.16
CA GLY A 79 -20.08 -14.48 9.46
C GLY A 79 -20.31 -13.66 10.74
N ASP A 80 -21.54 -13.24 11.01
CA ASP A 80 -21.92 -12.35 12.14
C ASP A 80 -21.44 -12.79 13.53
N LYS A 81 -21.11 -14.08 13.72
CA LYS A 81 -20.54 -14.58 14.98
C LYS A 81 -19.05 -14.25 15.16
N GLU A 82 -18.42 -13.66 14.16
CA GLU A 82 -17.02 -13.24 14.13
C GLU A 82 -16.90 -11.74 13.78
N CYS A 83 -17.88 -10.93 14.21
CA CYS A 83 -17.78 -9.48 14.19
C CYS A 83 -16.49 -9.00 14.88
N PHE A 84 -15.99 -7.85 14.45
CA PHE A 84 -14.92 -7.10 15.11
C PHE A 84 -15.51 -5.87 15.81
N GLU A 85 -15.87 -6.08 17.06
CA GLU A 85 -16.45 -5.12 17.98
C GLU A 85 -15.35 -4.36 18.76
N GLU A 86 -15.73 -3.23 19.32
CA GLU A 86 -14.91 -2.37 20.18
C GLU A 86 -14.36 -3.16 21.38
N SER A 87 -15.15 -4.11 21.90
CA SER A 87 -14.78 -5.02 23.00
C SER A 87 -13.66 -5.99 22.62
N GLN A 88 -13.42 -6.20 21.31
CA GLN A 88 -12.39 -7.09 20.78
C GLN A 88 -11.11 -6.34 20.37
N LEU A 89 -11.05 -5.02 20.58
CA LEU A 89 -9.78 -4.30 20.56
C LEU A 89 -8.88 -4.85 21.66
N VAL A 90 -7.72 -5.36 21.29
CA VAL A 90 -6.70 -5.84 22.23
C VAL A 90 -6.03 -4.65 22.94
N SER A 91 -6.11 -3.46 22.36
CA SER A 91 -5.55 -2.23 22.90
C SER A 91 -6.31 -1.00 22.40
N LEU A 92 -6.43 0.02 23.27
CA LEU A 92 -6.89 1.36 22.89
C LEU A 92 -5.75 2.28 22.42
N ASP A 93 -4.50 1.82 22.48
CA ASP A 93 -3.41 2.36 21.66
C ASP A 93 -3.44 1.71 20.27
N PRO A 94 -3.69 2.48 19.18
CA PRO A 94 -3.83 1.92 17.85
C PRO A 94 -2.52 1.36 17.28
N ILE A 95 -1.35 1.77 17.77
CA ILE A 95 -0.07 1.18 17.35
C ILE A 95 0.08 -0.24 17.91
N LYS A 96 -0.34 -0.45 19.16
CA LYS A 96 -0.37 -1.80 19.75
C LYS A 96 -1.43 -2.68 19.09
N GLN A 97 -2.61 -2.11 18.75
CA GLN A 97 -3.63 -2.83 18.00
C GLN A 97 -3.13 -3.25 16.60
N PHE A 98 -2.41 -2.36 15.90
CA PHE A 98 -1.69 -2.72 14.67
C PHE A 98 -0.73 -3.88 14.91
N GLY A 99 0.08 -3.81 15.97
CA GLY A 99 1.05 -4.85 16.31
C GLY A 99 0.39 -6.22 16.51
N ASN A 100 -0.77 -6.26 17.17
CA ASN A 100 -1.53 -7.49 17.35
C ASN A 100 -1.99 -8.09 16.00
N TRP A 101 -2.64 -7.29 15.14
CA TRP A 101 -3.06 -7.78 13.83
C TRP A 101 -1.90 -8.14 12.90
N PHE A 102 -0.79 -7.40 13.00
CA PHE A 102 0.43 -7.69 12.25
C PHE A 102 1.04 -9.04 12.67
N ASP A 103 1.06 -9.34 13.96
CA ASP A 103 1.52 -10.64 14.48
C ASP A 103 0.60 -11.81 14.05
N GLU A 104 -0.72 -11.59 14.00
CA GLU A 104 -1.64 -12.57 13.41
C GLU A 104 -1.36 -12.79 11.92
N ALA A 105 -1.05 -11.73 11.16
CA ALA A 105 -0.72 -11.81 9.75
C ALA A 105 0.62 -12.52 9.49
N THR A 106 1.65 -12.32 10.33
CA THR A 106 2.94 -13.03 10.18
C THR A 106 2.85 -14.52 10.50
N LYS A 107 1.89 -14.91 11.35
CA LYS A 107 1.62 -16.31 11.71
C LYS A 107 0.72 -17.04 10.71
N CYS A 108 0.07 -16.32 9.80
CA CYS A 108 -0.81 -16.89 8.78
C CYS A 108 0.02 -17.45 7.60
N PRO A 109 0.01 -18.77 7.34
CA PRO A 109 0.83 -19.37 6.28
C PRO A 109 0.53 -18.86 4.86
N GLU A 110 -0.71 -18.43 4.62
CA GLU A 110 -1.19 -17.92 3.32
C GLU A 110 -0.79 -16.46 3.06
N VAL A 111 -0.32 -15.74 4.09
CA VAL A 111 0.18 -14.37 3.95
C VAL A 111 1.68 -14.41 3.63
N GLY A 112 2.02 -14.15 2.36
CA GLY A 112 3.41 -14.20 1.89
C GLY A 112 4.33 -13.15 2.54
N GLU A 113 4.00 -11.87 2.41
CA GLU A 113 4.76 -10.76 3.00
C GLU A 113 3.81 -9.88 3.85
N ALA A 114 3.66 -10.20 5.14
CA ALA A 114 2.76 -9.47 6.03
C ALA A 114 3.09 -7.96 6.15
N ASN A 115 4.36 -7.60 5.94
CA ASN A 115 4.85 -6.23 5.93
C ASN A 115 4.77 -5.54 4.57
N ALA A 116 4.24 -6.18 3.53
CA ALA A 116 3.92 -5.52 2.28
C ALA A 116 2.75 -4.55 2.48
N MET A 117 2.96 -3.31 2.04
CA MET A 117 1.96 -2.25 2.12
C MET A 117 1.93 -1.45 0.83
N CYS A 118 0.74 -1.02 0.44
CA CYS A 118 0.58 0.01 -0.59
C CYS A 118 0.82 1.37 0.06
N ILE A 119 1.69 2.19 -0.51
CA ILE A 119 1.84 3.60 -0.13
C ILE A 119 1.30 4.49 -1.24
N ALA A 120 0.33 5.32 -0.90
CA ALA A 120 -0.20 6.39 -1.73
C ALA A 120 0.41 7.74 -1.33
N THR A 121 0.88 8.47 -2.34
CA THR A 121 1.44 9.83 -2.24
C THR A 121 0.78 10.69 -3.33
N ALA A 122 0.94 12.01 -3.29
CA ALA A 122 0.37 12.88 -4.32
C ALA A 122 1.27 14.09 -4.57
N THR A 123 1.21 14.63 -5.79
CA THR A 123 1.80 15.94 -6.08
C THR A 123 1.07 17.06 -5.33
N LYS A 124 1.65 18.27 -5.27
CA LYS A 124 1.01 19.45 -4.66
C LYS A 124 -0.33 19.81 -5.31
N GLU A 125 -0.53 19.45 -6.57
CA GLU A 125 -1.76 19.65 -7.34
C GLU A 125 -2.81 18.55 -7.07
N GLY A 126 -2.55 17.65 -6.11
CA GLY A 126 -3.48 16.58 -5.74
C GLY A 126 -3.54 15.44 -6.75
N ARG A 127 -2.46 15.18 -7.50
CA ARG A 127 -2.39 14.05 -8.44
C ARG A 127 -1.83 12.81 -7.72
N PRO A 128 -2.66 11.82 -7.36
CA PRO A 128 -2.20 10.69 -6.56
C PRO A 128 -1.36 9.70 -7.37
N SER A 129 -0.49 9.00 -6.67
CA SER A 129 0.22 7.83 -7.18
C SER A 129 0.44 6.80 -6.07
N ALA A 130 0.40 5.52 -6.42
CA ALA A 130 0.47 4.43 -5.46
C ALA A 130 1.39 3.31 -5.96
N ARG A 131 2.01 2.59 -5.02
CA ARG A 131 2.87 1.42 -5.29
C ARG A 131 3.06 0.60 -4.02
N MET A 132 3.49 -0.65 -4.19
CA MET A 132 3.88 -1.50 -3.06
C MET A 132 5.27 -1.15 -2.54
N VAL A 133 5.42 -1.15 -1.22
CA VAL A 133 6.68 -1.06 -0.47
C VAL A 133 6.61 -2.01 0.72
N LEU A 134 7.75 -2.23 1.39
CA LEU A 134 7.82 -3.03 2.60
C LEU A 134 7.98 -2.13 3.82
N LEU A 135 7.15 -2.35 4.84
CA LEU A 135 7.36 -1.80 6.17
C LEU A 135 8.64 -2.41 6.76
N LYS A 136 9.51 -1.56 7.33
CA LYS A 136 10.82 -1.93 7.89
C LYS A 136 10.96 -1.64 9.38
N GLY A 137 9.88 -1.15 10.00
CA GLY A 137 9.77 -0.98 11.43
C GLY A 137 8.60 -0.08 11.76
N TYR A 138 8.07 -0.22 12.96
CA TYR A 138 7.06 0.69 13.49
C TYR A 138 7.31 0.87 14.99
N SER A 139 6.92 2.02 15.51
CA SER A 139 6.96 2.37 16.93
C SER A 139 5.90 3.44 17.20
N ASN A 140 5.85 3.97 18.43
CA ASN A 140 4.98 5.10 18.76
C ASN A 140 5.31 6.37 17.94
N GLU A 141 6.50 6.43 17.33
CA GLU A 141 6.88 7.51 16.42
C GLU A 141 6.25 7.38 15.03
N GLY A 142 5.87 6.17 14.60
CA GLY A 142 5.26 5.93 13.30
C GLY A 142 5.82 4.73 12.53
N PHE A 143 5.57 4.71 11.23
CA PHE A 143 5.80 3.58 10.34
C PHE A 143 6.94 3.86 9.36
N ARG A 144 8.03 3.08 9.44
CA ARG A 144 9.26 3.30 8.67
C ARG A 144 9.33 2.46 7.40
N PHE A 145 9.76 3.08 6.32
CA PHE A 145 10.10 2.42 5.05
C PHE A 145 11.28 3.10 4.39
N PHE A 146 11.93 2.42 3.44
CA PHE A 146 13.13 2.92 2.78
C PHE A 146 12.95 2.97 1.27
N THR A 147 13.53 3.99 0.63
CA THR A 147 13.38 4.24 -0.80
C THR A 147 14.55 5.08 -1.33
N ASN A 148 14.57 5.27 -2.64
CA ASN A 148 15.34 6.32 -3.28
C ASN A 148 14.53 7.64 -3.24
N TYR A 149 15.15 8.72 -2.73
CA TYR A 149 14.58 10.07 -2.59
C TYR A 149 14.32 10.76 -3.94
N GLU A 150 15.05 10.39 -5.00
CA GLU A 150 14.84 10.88 -6.37
C GLU A 150 13.73 10.12 -7.12
N SER A 151 13.19 9.03 -6.55
CA SER A 151 12.06 8.33 -7.16
C SER A 151 10.81 9.21 -7.17
N ARG A 152 9.83 8.91 -8.02
CA ARG A 152 8.56 9.64 -8.08
C ARG A 152 7.92 9.83 -6.69
N LYS A 153 7.92 8.78 -5.85
CA LYS A 153 7.37 8.87 -4.48
C LYS A 153 8.21 9.77 -3.58
N GLY A 154 9.53 9.72 -3.72
CA GLY A 154 10.44 10.58 -2.95
C GLY A 154 10.21 12.04 -3.29
N SER A 155 10.20 12.39 -4.57
CA SER A 155 9.90 13.76 -5.03
C SER A 155 8.51 14.25 -4.61
N GLU A 156 7.50 13.39 -4.65
CA GLU A 156 6.16 13.72 -4.13
C GLU A 156 6.21 13.98 -2.61
N LEU A 157 6.90 13.15 -1.82
CA LEU A 157 7.01 13.32 -0.37
C LEU A 157 7.83 14.54 0.07
N GLU A 158 8.86 14.93 -0.70
CA GLU A 158 9.62 16.16 -0.43
C GLU A 158 8.78 17.43 -0.64
N THR A 159 7.83 17.38 -1.56
CA THR A 159 7.02 18.54 -1.92
C THR A 159 5.67 18.56 -1.20
N ASN A 160 5.14 17.39 -0.87
CA ASN A 160 3.88 17.19 -0.19
C ASN A 160 4.04 16.05 0.84
N PRO A 161 4.45 16.37 2.09
CA PRO A 161 4.87 15.40 3.09
C PRO A 161 3.70 14.70 3.78
N HIS A 162 2.80 14.13 2.97
CA HIS A 162 1.64 13.37 3.42
C HIS A 162 1.55 12.04 2.67
N ALA A 163 1.20 10.98 3.39
CA ALA A 163 1.01 9.65 2.80
C ALA A 163 -0.15 8.91 3.44
N CYS A 164 -0.70 7.97 2.66
CA CYS A 164 -1.61 6.94 3.13
C CYS A 164 -0.98 5.57 2.90
N LEU A 165 -0.97 4.73 3.93
CA LEU A 165 -0.51 3.34 3.89
C LEU A 165 -1.72 2.41 3.94
N VAL A 166 -1.70 1.35 3.14
CA VAL A 166 -2.72 0.29 3.18
C VAL A 166 -2.06 -1.07 3.29
N PHE A 167 -2.39 -1.78 4.35
CA PHE A 167 -2.13 -3.22 4.49
C PHE A 167 -3.40 -3.96 4.10
N TYR A 168 -3.26 -5.02 3.32
CA TYR A 168 -4.38 -5.89 2.97
C TYR A 168 -3.95 -7.35 3.06
N TRP A 169 -4.51 -8.05 4.05
CA TRP A 169 -4.25 -9.47 4.26
C TRP A 169 -5.50 -10.24 3.86
N GLU A 170 -5.56 -10.61 2.57
CA GLU A 170 -6.71 -11.30 1.97
C GLU A 170 -7.12 -12.57 2.74
N PRO A 171 -6.20 -13.46 3.17
CA PRO A 171 -6.58 -14.66 3.91
C PRO A 171 -7.30 -14.37 5.24
N LEU A 172 -6.97 -13.25 5.88
CA LEU A 172 -7.58 -12.81 7.14
C LEU A 172 -8.81 -11.93 6.92
N ASN A 173 -9.05 -11.49 5.69
CA ASN A 173 -10.08 -10.52 5.32
C ASN A 173 -9.94 -9.22 6.13
N ARG A 174 -8.70 -8.74 6.29
CA ARG A 174 -8.38 -7.55 7.07
C ARG A 174 -7.70 -6.51 6.24
N GLN A 175 -8.02 -5.26 6.53
CA GLN A 175 -7.33 -4.10 6.00
C GLN A 175 -6.98 -3.16 7.13
N ILE A 176 -5.80 -2.55 7.04
CA ILE A 176 -5.42 -1.42 7.87
C ILE A 176 -5.11 -0.24 6.96
N ARG A 177 -5.70 0.92 7.24
CA ARG A 177 -5.33 2.20 6.62
C ARG A 177 -4.64 3.08 7.64
N ILE A 178 -3.52 3.71 7.26
CA ILE A 178 -2.81 4.67 8.10
C ILE A 178 -2.59 5.94 7.29
N GLU A 179 -3.01 7.07 7.83
CA GLU A 179 -2.77 8.39 7.21
C GLU A 179 -1.91 9.22 8.15
N GLY A 180 -1.01 10.03 7.58
CA GLY A 180 -0.06 10.78 8.39
C GLY A 180 0.82 11.73 7.62
N SER A 181 1.55 12.56 8.37
CA SER A 181 2.67 13.32 7.85
C SER A 181 3.90 12.44 7.68
N VAL A 182 4.80 12.82 6.78
CA VAL A 182 6.00 12.06 6.46
C VAL A 182 7.25 12.88 6.71
N GLU A 183 8.23 12.28 7.37
CA GLU A 183 9.54 12.89 7.61
C GLU A 183 10.65 11.95 7.17
N ARG A 184 11.78 12.51 6.71
CA ARG A 184 13.00 11.72 6.54
C ARG A 184 13.51 11.28 7.91
N ILE A 185 13.97 10.04 8.02
CA ILE A 185 14.66 9.60 9.23
C ILE A 185 16.10 10.16 9.25
N PRO A 186 16.78 10.21 10.41
CA PRO A 186 18.17 10.65 10.48
C PRO A 186 19.08 9.87 9.52
N TYR A 187 20.06 10.56 8.95
CA TYR A 187 21.02 9.98 8.00
C TYR A 187 21.70 8.74 8.58
N GLN A 188 22.14 8.81 9.84
CA GLN A 188 22.78 7.67 10.51
C GLN A 188 21.86 6.44 10.59
N SER A 189 20.58 6.63 10.91
CA SER A 189 19.59 5.53 10.91
C SER A 189 19.39 4.93 9.52
N SER A 190 19.53 5.74 8.46
CA SER A 190 19.53 5.24 7.08
C SER A 190 20.79 4.43 6.77
N CYS A 191 21.97 4.90 7.17
CA CYS A 191 23.22 4.17 7.02
C CYS A 191 23.17 2.82 7.73
N ASP A 192 22.80 2.81 9.02
CA ASP A 192 22.76 1.60 9.83
C ASP A 192 21.86 0.55 9.18
N TYR A 193 20.67 0.96 8.71
CA TYR A 193 19.79 0.05 8.00
C TYR A 193 20.34 -0.35 6.62
N PHE A 194 20.94 0.55 5.84
CA PHE A 194 21.56 0.22 4.55
C PHE A 194 22.60 -0.89 4.70
N HIS A 195 23.53 -0.74 5.65
CA HIS A 195 24.63 -1.68 5.89
C HIS A 195 24.15 -2.99 6.53
N SER A 196 22.98 -3.01 7.18
CA SER A 196 22.35 -4.26 7.67
C SER A 196 21.78 -5.15 6.55
N ARG A 197 21.54 -4.59 5.35
CA ARG A 197 20.95 -5.34 4.23
C ARG A 197 21.98 -6.27 3.57
N PRO A 198 21.55 -7.36 2.92
CA PRO A 198 22.45 -8.17 2.10
C PRO A 198 23.22 -7.31 1.08
N LYS A 199 24.49 -7.63 0.83
CA LYS A 199 25.36 -6.86 -0.08
C LYS A 199 24.75 -6.67 -1.48
N SER A 200 24.08 -7.70 -2.01
CA SER A 200 23.33 -7.60 -3.27
C SER A 200 22.21 -6.56 -3.24
N SER A 201 21.52 -6.40 -2.12
CA SER A 201 20.50 -5.38 -1.91
C SER A 201 21.08 -3.97 -1.79
N GLN A 202 22.27 -3.83 -1.22
CA GLN A 202 23.02 -2.58 -1.19
C GLN A 202 23.43 -2.19 -2.61
N ILE A 203 24.06 -3.11 -3.36
CA ILE A 203 24.48 -2.91 -4.75
C ILE A 203 23.27 -2.56 -5.63
N GLY A 204 22.16 -3.29 -5.53
CA GLY A 204 20.95 -3.00 -6.31
C GLY A 204 20.40 -1.59 -6.08
N ALA A 205 20.56 -1.03 -4.87
CA ALA A 205 20.17 0.35 -4.59
C ALA A 205 21.11 1.39 -5.25
N VAL A 206 22.39 1.04 -5.48
CA VAL A 206 23.36 1.88 -6.20
C VAL A 206 23.18 1.77 -7.72
N VAL A 207 22.86 0.57 -8.23
CA VAL A 207 22.63 0.32 -9.67
C VAL A 207 21.44 1.13 -10.19
N SER A 208 20.38 1.21 -9.40
CA SER A 208 19.10 1.76 -9.83
C SER A 208 18.87 3.17 -9.31
N ARG A 209 19.05 4.17 -10.19
CA ARG A 209 18.34 5.46 -10.04
C ARG A 209 16.85 5.20 -10.23
N GLN A 210 16.17 4.95 -9.13
CA GLN A 210 14.82 4.40 -9.16
C GLN A 210 13.86 5.35 -9.89
N SER A 211 13.05 4.79 -10.80
CA SER A 211 12.06 5.52 -11.62
C SER A 211 12.63 6.38 -12.76
N THR A 212 13.92 6.27 -13.10
CA THR A 212 14.48 6.89 -14.32
C THR A 212 14.44 5.91 -15.51
N PRO A 213 14.24 6.39 -16.77
CA PRO A 213 14.31 5.54 -17.96
C PRO A 213 15.69 4.87 -18.11
N VAL A 214 15.69 3.60 -18.53
CA VAL A 214 16.89 2.82 -18.90
C VAL A 214 16.65 2.16 -20.25
N PRO A 215 17.70 1.89 -21.06
CA PRO A 215 17.50 1.39 -22.43
C PRO A 215 16.89 -0.01 -22.48
N ASN A 216 17.25 -0.90 -21.55
CA ASN A 216 16.75 -2.26 -21.47
C ASN A 216 17.18 -2.94 -20.15
N ARG A 217 16.78 -4.20 -19.98
CA ARG A 217 17.14 -5.01 -18.81
C ARG A 217 18.63 -5.35 -18.72
N ASP A 218 19.29 -5.55 -19.86
CA ASP A 218 20.69 -5.95 -19.90
C ASP A 218 21.62 -4.83 -19.42
N TYR A 219 21.25 -3.57 -19.64
CA TYR A 219 21.90 -2.41 -19.02
C TYR A 219 21.97 -2.52 -17.49
N LEU A 220 20.86 -2.90 -16.84
CA LEU A 220 20.82 -3.06 -15.38
C LEU A 220 21.69 -4.25 -14.92
N ARG A 221 21.66 -5.37 -15.67
CA ARG A 221 22.49 -6.54 -15.36
C ARG A 221 23.98 -6.22 -15.44
N GLN A 222 24.39 -5.55 -16.52
CA GLN A 222 25.78 -5.13 -16.72
C GLN A 222 26.23 -4.21 -15.59
N LYS A 223 25.45 -3.17 -15.27
CA LYS A 223 25.77 -2.25 -14.17
C LYS A 223 25.83 -2.95 -12.81
N ASN A 224 24.97 -3.94 -12.57
CA ASN A 224 25.02 -4.74 -11.35
C ASN A 224 26.32 -5.54 -11.25
N SER A 225 26.70 -6.27 -12.31
CA SER A 225 27.95 -7.04 -12.32
C SER A 225 29.21 -6.16 -12.20
N GLU A 226 29.21 -4.98 -12.84
CA GLU A 226 30.29 -3.99 -12.67
C GLU A 226 30.46 -3.56 -11.21
N LEU A 227 29.35 -3.33 -10.51
CA LEU A 227 29.37 -2.92 -9.10
C LEU A 227 29.62 -4.08 -8.13
N GLU A 228 29.17 -5.29 -8.45
CA GLU A 228 29.52 -6.51 -7.70
C GLU A 228 31.03 -6.75 -7.69
N GLU A 229 31.70 -6.60 -8.84
CA GLU A 229 33.15 -6.74 -8.91
C GLU A 229 33.84 -5.56 -8.20
N LYS A 230 33.40 -4.32 -8.45
CA LYS A 230 33.96 -3.12 -7.80
C LYS A 230 33.91 -3.21 -6.27
N TYR A 231 32.79 -3.68 -5.72
CA TYR A 231 32.57 -3.74 -4.29
C TYR A 231 32.82 -5.12 -3.69
N LYS A 232 33.43 -6.07 -4.41
CA LYS A 232 33.59 -7.46 -3.96
C LYS A 232 34.19 -7.56 -2.55
N ASP A 233 35.33 -6.88 -2.34
CA ASP A 233 36.10 -6.90 -1.10
C ASP A 233 36.04 -5.57 -0.33
N THR A 234 35.16 -4.66 -0.76
CA THR A 234 34.97 -3.35 -0.12
C THR A 234 33.53 -3.16 0.34
N GLU A 235 33.33 -2.17 1.20
CA GLU A 235 32.00 -1.76 1.63
C GLU A 235 31.30 -0.94 0.53
N VAL A 236 30.00 -1.15 0.38
CA VAL A 236 29.19 -0.36 -0.54
C VAL A 236 28.80 0.93 0.18
N PRO A 237 29.19 2.12 -0.31
CA PRO A 237 28.74 3.36 0.31
C PRO A 237 27.25 3.55 0.07
N MET A 238 26.51 4.00 1.09
CA MET A 238 25.11 4.38 0.92
C MET A 238 25.02 5.62 0.01
N PRO A 239 24.25 5.57 -1.10
CA PRO A 239 24.04 6.75 -1.93
C PRO A 239 23.32 7.88 -1.16
N ASP A 240 23.66 9.13 -1.48
CA ASP A 240 23.03 10.35 -0.94
C ASP A 240 21.53 10.47 -1.27
N TYR A 241 21.12 9.89 -2.40
CA TYR A 241 19.74 9.79 -2.84
C TYR A 241 18.99 8.60 -2.22
N TRP A 242 19.55 7.86 -1.26
CA TRP A 242 18.89 6.72 -0.62
C TRP A 242 18.69 6.94 0.87
N GLY A 243 17.54 6.53 1.41
CA GLY A 243 17.32 6.48 2.84
C GLY A 243 15.89 6.19 3.24
N GLY A 244 15.57 6.48 4.50
CA GLY A 244 14.30 6.14 5.12
C GLY A 244 13.36 7.31 5.32
N TYR A 245 12.07 7.01 5.27
CA TYR A 245 11.01 7.89 5.76
C TYR A 245 10.28 7.24 6.93
N ILE A 246 9.68 8.06 7.78
CA ILE A 246 8.72 7.67 8.80
C ILE A 246 7.38 8.36 8.54
N VAL A 247 6.29 7.59 8.52
CA VAL A 247 4.92 8.12 8.49
C VAL A 247 4.42 8.25 9.92
N LYS A 248 4.20 9.48 10.37
CA LYS A 248 3.64 9.81 11.68
C LYS A 248 2.11 9.79 11.62
N PRO A 249 1.45 8.80 12.23
CA PRO A 249 0.03 8.59 12.01
C PRO A 249 -0.82 9.65 12.70
N SER A 250 -1.77 10.22 11.97
CA SER A 250 -2.88 11.03 12.49
C SER A 250 -4.22 10.28 12.44
N LEU A 251 -4.29 9.22 11.63
CA LEU A 251 -5.44 8.32 11.52
C LEU A 251 -4.99 6.88 11.31
N ILE A 252 -5.63 5.93 12.00
CA ILE A 252 -5.48 4.49 11.77
C ILE A 252 -6.87 3.84 11.73
N GLU A 253 -7.24 3.23 10.62
CA GLU A 253 -8.50 2.49 10.46
C GLU A 253 -8.23 0.98 10.43
N PHE A 254 -8.98 0.25 11.24
CA PHE A 254 -9.05 -1.20 11.24
C PHE A 254 -10.34 -1.65 10.57
N TRP A 255 -10.20 -2.39 9.49
CA TRP A 255 -11.31 -2.94 8.71
C TRP A 255 -11.30 -4.46 8.77
N GLN A 256 -12.45 -5.06 9.10
CA GLN A 256 -12.66 -6.51 9.09
C GLN A 256 -13.83 -6.86 8.14
N GLY A 257 -13.54 -7.75 7.20
CA GLY A 257 -14.50 -8.22 6.20
C GLY A 257 -15.58 -9.12 6.83
N GLN A 258 -16.83 -8.88 6.43
CA GLN A 258 -18.03 -9.60 6.89
C GLN A 258 -18.86 -10.06 5.68
N THR A 259 -19.48 -11.24 5.79
CA THR A 259 -20.22 -11.88 4.68
C THR A 259 -21.48 -11.11 4.32
N ASN A 260 -22.16 -10.57 5.32
CA ASN A 260 -23.40 -9.80 5.19
C ASN A 260 -23.21 -8.37 4.63
N ARG A 261 -21.94 -7.98 4.33
CA ARG A 261 -21.52 -6.64 3.85
C ARG A 261 -21.55 -5.53 4.91
N LEU A 262 -21.92 -5.83 6.14
CA LEU A 262 -21.80 -4.93 7.28
C LEU A 262 -20.38 -5.00 7.83
N HIS A 263 -19.42 -4.46 7.06
CA HIS A 263 -18.01 -4.49 7.42
C HIS A 263 -17.75 -3.70 8.70
N ASP A 264 -16.91 -4.27 9.57
CA ASP A 264 -16.50 -3.59 10.79
C ASP A 264 -15.40 -2.59 10.47
N ARG A 265 -15.60 -1.34 10.91
CA ARG A 265 -14.68 -0.23 10.69
C ARG A 265 -14.51 0.53 11.98
N ILE A 266 -13.39 0.34 12.65
CA ILE A 266 -13.01 1.11 13.83
C ILE A 266 -11.86 2.03 13.42
N VAL A 267 -12.08 3.33 13.52
CA VAL A 267 -11.09 4.34 13.17
C VAL A 267 -10.59 5.04 14.42
N PHE A 268 -9.29 5.19 14.51
CA PHE A 268 -8.59 5.99 15.51
C PHE A 268 -8.10 7.27 14.84
N THR A 269 -8.30 8.42 15.49
CA THR A 269 -7.81 9.72 15.04
C THR A 269 -7.18 10.51 16.18
N LYS A 270 -6.21 11.37 15.86
CA LYS A 270 -5.78 12.43 16.79
C LYS A 270 -6.80 13.57 16.75
N LEU A 271 -7.11 14.14 17.92
CA LEU A 271 -7.84 15.41 17.99
C LEU A 271 -6.98 16.52 17.39
N LYS A 272 -7.63 17.51 16.75
CA LYS A 272 -6.91 18.68 16.24
C LYS A 272 -6.52 19.59 17.40
N ASP A 273 -5.46 20.37 17.20
CA ASP A 273 -5.05 21.37 18.19
C ASP A 273 -6.21 22.33 18.51
N GLY A 274 -6.61 22.37 19.78
CA GLY A 274 -7.73 23.19 20.27
C GLY A 274 -9.09 22.48 20.35
N GLU A 275 -9.22 21.26 19.83
CA GLU A 275 -10.40 20.41 20.07
C GLU A 275 -10.26 19.71 21.42
N SER A 276 -11.19 19.99 22.34
CA SER A 276 -11.23 19.37 23.68
C SER A 276 -12.50 18.55 23.94
N GLU A 277 -13.53 18.75 23.12
CA GLU A 277 -14.80 18.03 23.22
C GLU A 277 -14.82 16.88 22.19
N LEU A 278 -15.26 15.71 22.65
CA LEU A 278 -15.47 14.56 21.79
C LEU A 278 -16.78 14.69 21.03
N GLY A 279 -16.81 14.24 19.78
CA GLY A 279 -18.06 14.07 19.04
C GLY A 279 -18.98 13.02 19.68
N GLU A 280 -20.27 13.05 19.32
CA GLU A 280 -21.32 12.19 19.90
C GLU A 280 -20.96 10.69 19.94
N PHE A 281 -20.27 10.19 18.90
CA PHE A 281 -19.88 8.78 18.76
C PHE A 281 -18.39 8.53 18.97
N GLN A 282 -17.66 9.52 19.49
CA GLN A 282 -16.24 9.38 19.76
C GLN A 282 -15.99 8.91 21.18
N HIS A 283 -15.02 8.02 21.31
CA HIS A 283 -14.59 7.45 22.57
C HIS A 283 -13.10 7.77 22.80
N PRO A 284 -12.68 8.06 24.04
CA PRO A 284 -11.28 8.29 24.35
C PRO A 284 -10.46 6.99 24.17
N ALA A 285 -9.23 7.14 23.70
CA ALA A 285 -8.24 6.08 23.54
C ALA A 285 -6.89 6.49 24.18
N GLU A 286 -5.94 5.55 24.25
CA GLU A 286 -4.62 5.81 24.87
C GLU A 286 -3.83 6.88 24.10
N GLY A 287 -2.95 7.62 24.79
CA GLY A 287 -1.98 8.50 24.13
C GLY A 287 -2.58 9.68 23.36
N GLY A 288 -3.76 10.17 23.75
CA GLY A 288 -4.44 11.30 23.09
C GLY A 288 -5.09 10.94 21.75
N TRP A 289 -5.34 9.65 21.52
CA TRP A 289 -6.18 9.17 20.43
C TRP A 289 -7.65 9.19 20.85
N VAL A 290 -8.53 9.27 19.86
CA VAL A 290 -9.96 8.97 20.00
C VAL A 290 -10.32 7.93 18.96
N TYR A 291 -11.37 7.16 19.21
CA TYR A 291 -11.86 6.19 18.24
C TYR A 291 -13.37 6.23 18.09
N GLN A 292 -13.84 5.77 16.94
CA GLN A 292 -15.26 5.67 16.61
C GLN A 292 -15.49 4.56 15.57
N ARG A 293 -16.72 4.08 15.49
CA ARG A 293 -17.16 3.19 14.42
C ARG A 293 -17.57 3.98 13.18
N LEU A 294 -17.24 3.47 12.00
CA LEU A 294 -17.74 3.99 10.72
C LEU A 294 -18.70 3.00 10.08
N SER A 295 -19.69 3.52 9.35
CA SER A 295 -20.51 2.69 8.46
C SER A 295 -19.64 2.08 7.35
N PRO A 296 -19.92 0.85 6.90
CA PRO A 296 -19.23 0.22 5.78
C PRO A 296 -19.47 0.92 4.44
#